data_AF-A0A850KGZ8-F1
#
_entry.id   AF-A0A850KGZ8-F1
#
_cell.length_a   1.000
_cell.length_b   1.000
_cell.length_c   1.000
_cell.angle_alpha   90.00
_cell.angle_beta   90.00
_cell.angle_gamma   90.00
#
_symmetry.space_group_name_H-M   'P 1'
#
loop_
_entity.id
_entity.type
_entity.pdbx_description
1 polymer ?
#
loop_
_entity_poly.entity_id
_entity_poly.type
_entity_poly.pdbx_seq_one_letter_code
_entity_poly.pdbx_strand_id
1 'polypeptide(L)'
;MSSIIKANDFTQSVIDRIIADEKFKCGRSYADMLIWTRLCRPFTHSEIFALLPIVLKNVWANEGTVETLKARGAKKPDTFNLQSLAANIVSFRRADIQDEEIVELKNGFANLAQNFNTLSYSVFEIMKRLSALEEENVALRAELQAKGIISNKSTEGAICTPEKIIFGETSNTAH
;
A
#
# COMPACT_ATOMS: atom_id res chain seq x y z
N MET A 1 37.00 -0.37 -2.99
CA MET A 1 36.96 0.46 -4.21
C MET A 1 35.57 0.63 -4.84
N SER A 2 34.50 0.01 -4.30
CA SER A 2 33.14 0.05 -4.91
C SER A 2 32.29 1.30 -4.54
N SER A 3 32.55 1.95 -3.40
CA SER A 3 31.76 3.11 -2.94
C SER A 3 32.15 4.45 -3.58
N ILE A 4 33.41 4.62 -3.98
CA ILE A 4 33.95 5.89 -4.49
C ILE A 4 33.48 6.16 -5.92
N ILE A 5 33.32 5.11 -6.74
CA ILE A 5 32.83 5.23 -8.12
C ILE A 5 31.36 5.67 -8.13
N LYS A 6 30.52 5.07 -7.27
CA LYS A 6 29.11 5.47 -7.13
C LYS A 6 28.92 6.92 -6.67
N ALA A 7 29.79 7.42 -5.79
CA ALA A 7 29.72 8.79 -5.30
C ALA A 7 30.03 9.81 -6.40
N ASN A 8 30.95 9.49 -7.32
CA ASN A 8 31.35 10.39 -8.40
C ASN A 8 30.25 10.52 -9.46
N ASP A 9 29.68 9.38 -9.89
CA ASP A 9 28.58 9.34 -10.86
C ASP A 9 27.31 10.00 -10.33
N PHE A 10 27.01 9.78 -9.04
CA PHE A 10 25.91 10.46 -8.36
C PHE A 10 26.14 11.97 -8.28
N THR A 11 27.35 12.40 -7.91
CA THR A 11 27.69 13.82 -7.81
C THR A 11 27.47 14.53 -9.15
N GLN A 12 27.93 13.94 -10.26
CA GLN A 12 27.77 14.54 -11.58
C GLN A 12 26.29 14.60 -12.02
N SER A 13 25.55 13.50 -11.86
CA SER A 13 24.11 13.45 -12.17
C SER A 13 23.29 14.47 -11.38
N VAL A 14 23.65 14.69 -10.11
CA VAL A 14 23.03 15.71 -9.25
C VAL A 14 23.38 17.12 -9.74
N ILE A 15 24.64 17.37 -10.09
CA ILE A 15 25.08 18.66 -10.62
C ILE A 15 24.28 19.02 -11.88
N ASP A 16 24.19 18.10 -12.84
CA ASP A 16 23.53 18.35 -14.13
C ASP A 16 22.03 18.69 -13.93
N ARG A 17 21.36 17.95 -13.04
CA ARG A 17 19.93 18.19 -12.74
C ARG A 17 19.69 19.47 -11.94
N ILE A 18 20.58 19.85 -11.03
CA ILE A 18 20.50 21.12 -10.30
C ILE A 18 20.70 22.30 -11.25
N ILE A 19 21.65 22.20 -12.17
CA ILE A 19 21.92 23.26 -13.16
C ILE A 19 20.76 23.42 -14.14
N ALA A 20 20.10 22.32 -14.52
CA ALA A 20 18.93 22.38 -15.40
C ALA A 20 17.69 23.01 -14.73
N ASP A 21 17.58 22.95 -13.40
CA ASP A 21 16.40 23.45 -12.68
C ASP A 21 16.58 24.92 -12.22
N GLU A 22 15.81 25.83 -12.84
CA GLU A 22 15.85 27.26 -12.51
C GLU A 22 15.28 27.58 -11.12
N LYS A 23 14.45 26.69 -10.56
CA LYS A 23 13.78 26.92 -9.28
C LYS A 23 14.58 26.41 -8.10
N PHE A 24 15.64 25.63 -8.33
CA PHE A 24 16.40 25.00 -7.29
C PHE A 24 16.94 26.00 -6.25
N LYS A 25 16.46 25.86 -5.01
CA LYS A 25 17.02 26.50 -3.83
C LYS A 25 17.24 25.43 -2.78
N CYS A 26 18.39 25.45 -2.10
CA CYS A 26 18.64 24.45 -1.05
C CYS A 26 17.58 24.56 0.06
N GLY A 27 16.73 23.54 0.18
CA GLY A 27 15.96 23.31 1.40
C GLY A 27 14.76 24.24 1.68
N ARG A 28 14.39 25.14 0.76
CA ARG A 28 13.50 26.28 1.09
C ARG A 28 12.03 26.08 0.76
N SER A 29 11.71 25.21 -0.18
CA SER A 29 10.34 25.01 -0.66
C SER A 29 10.02 23.53 -0.90
N TYR A 30 8.72 23.22 -0.99
CA TYR A 30 8.25 21.89 -1.38
C TYR A 30 8.79 21.45 -2.76
N ALA A 31 8.88 22.38 -3.72
CA ALA A 31 9.46 22.09 -5.03
C ALA A 31 10.94 21.66 -4.92
N ASP A 32 11.71 22.29 -4.04
CA ASP A 32 13.10 21.92 -3.77
C ASP A 32 13.18 20.51 -3.16
N MET A 33 12.28 20.20 -2.21
CA MET A 33 12.23 18.85 -1.61
C MET A 33 11.96 17.80 -2.68
N LEU A 34 11.03 18.06 -3.61
CA LEU A 34 10.72 17.14 -4.70
C LEU A 34 11.94 16.81 -5.57
N ILE A 35 12.74 17.82 -5.92
CA ILE A 35 13.99 17.62 -6.68
C ILE A 35 14.91 16.68 -5.92
N TRP A 36 15.12 16.94 -4.63
CA TRP A 36 15.98 16.12 -3.78
C TRP A 36 15.46 14.69 -3.61
N THR A 37 14.17 14.48 -3.36
CA THR A 37 13.59 13.14 -3.27
C THR A 37 13.73 12.35 -4.56
N ARG A 38 13.61 12.98 -5.74
CA ARG A 38 13.82 12.30 -7.02
C ARG A 38 15.27 11.89 -7.22
N LEU A 39 16.22 12.76 -6.85
CA LEU A 39 17.66 12.47 -6.92
C LEU A 39 18.06 11.36 -5.94
N CYS A 40 17.45 11.34 -4.76
CA CYS A 40 17.76 10.40 -3.69
C CYS A 40 16.96 9.08 -3.75
N ARG A 41 16.02 8.94 -4.70
CA ARG A 41 15.17 7.75 -4.84
C ARG A 41 15.91 6.40 -4.89
N PRO A 42 17.06 6.25 -5.58
CA PRO A 42 17.72 4.94 -5.67
C PRO A 42 18.54 4.56 -4.42
N PHE A 43 18.63 5.43 -3.41
CA PHE A 43 19.48 5.22 -2.23
C PHE A 43 18.65 4.77 -1.02
N THR A 44 19.27 4.07 -0.07
CA THR A 44 18.68 3.77 1.24
C THR A 44 18.73 4.99 2.16
N HIS A 45 17.97 4.97 3.26
CA HIS A 45 17.99 6.07 4.26
C HIS A 45 19.43 6.35 4.76
N SER A 46 20.16 5.30 5.12
CA SER A 46 21.55 5.41 5.60
C SER A 46 22.48 6.00 4.54
N GLU A 47 22.31 5.62 3.28
CA GLU A 47 23.09 6.17 2.17
C GLU A 47 22.77 7.65 1.93
N ILE A 48 21.51 8.09 2.08
CA ILE A 48 21.14 9.50 1.95
C ILE A 48 21.86 10.34 3.01
N PHE A 49 21.84 9.93 4.27
CA PHE A 49 22.54 10.65 5.35
C PHE A 49 24.06 10.69 5.16
N ALA A 50 24.65 9.64 4.58
CA ALA A 50 26.09 9.57 4.34
C ALA A 50 26.55 10.36 3.10
N LEU A 51 25.81 10.26 1.99
CA LEU A 51 26.22 10.77 0.69
C LEU A 51 25.78 12.22 0.45
N LEU A 52 24.63 12.63 0.97
CA LEU A 52 24.09 13.98 0.73
C LEU A 52 25.05 15.09 1.17
N PRO A 53 25.70 15.03 2.36
CA PRO A 53 26.68 16.04 2.77
C PRO A 53 27.91 16.07 1.86
N ILE A 54 28.37 14.92 1.39
CA ILE A 54 29.55 14.80 0.50
C ILE A 54 29.24 15.43 -0.85
N VAL A 55 28.09 15.09 -1.44
CA VAL A 55 27.68 15.63 -2.73
C VAL A 55 27.44 17.13 -2.65
N LEU A 56 26.74 17.62 -1.63
CA LEU A 56 26.56 19.06 -1.45
C LEU A 56 27.90 19.76 -1.25
N LYS A 57 28.84 19.18 -0.50
CA LYS A 57 30.18 19.73 -0.38
C LYS A 57 30.87 19.85 -1.76
N ASN A 58 30.77 18.84 -2.61
CA ASN A 58 31.38 18.84 -3.95
C ASN A 58 30.69 19.83 -4.90
N VAL A 59 29.36 19.88 -4.92
CA VAL A 59 28.57 20.86 -5.68
C VAL A 59 28.98 22.28 -5.30
N TRP A 60 29.12 22.56 -4.01
CA TRP A 60 29.52 23.86 -3.49
C TRP A 60 31.03 24.13 -3.53
N ALA A 61 31.84 23.18 -4.00
CA ALA A 61 33.27 23.36 -4.24
C ALA A 61 33.59 23.62 -5.73
N ASN A 62 32.65 23.32 -6.64
CA ASN A 62 32.82 23.59 -8.06
C ASN A 62 32.44 25.04 -8.38
N GLU A 63 33.43 25.87 -8.71
CA GLU A 63 33.26 27.32 -8.90
C GLU A 63 32.19 27.67 -9.94
N GLY A 64 32.20 27.04 -11.12
CA GLY A 64 31.21 27.34 -12.18
C GLY A 64 29.77 27.00 -11.76
N THR A 65 29.60 25.89 -11.04
CA THR A 65 28.30 25.51 -10.47
C THR A 65 27.88 26.48 -9.37
N VAL A 66 28.79 26.88 -8.49
CA VAL A 66 28.53 27.80 -7.38
C VAL A 66 28.10 29.18 -7.87
N GLU A 67 28.76 29.73 -8.89
CA GLU A 67 28.39 31.02 -9.46
C GLU A 67 26.98 30.97 -10.06
N THR A 68 26.67 29.92 -10.81
CA THR A 68 25.34 29.69 -11.39
C THR A 68 24.27 29.60 -10.29
N LEU A 69 24.55 28.84 -9.23
CA LEU A 69 23.64 28.68 -8.10
C LEU A 69 23.44 29.99 -7.32
N LYS A 70 24.51 30.75 -7.07
CA LYS A 70 24.45 32.06 -6.41
C LYS A 70 23.67 33.08 -7.24
N ALA A 71 23.85 33.09 -8.56
CA ALA A 71 23.09 33.95 -9.47
C ALA A 71 21.58 33.69 -9.40
N ARG A 72 21.17 32.46 -9.12
CA ARG A 72 19.77 32.05 -8.90
C ARG A 72 19.27 32.28 -7.46
N GLY A 73 20.12 32.82 -6.58
CA GLY A 73 19.81 33.09 -5.18
C GLY A 73 19.81 31.86 -4.28
N ALA A 74 20.43 30.75 -4.70
CA ALA A 74 20.65 29.59 -3.85
C ALA A 74 21.69 29.91 -2.76
N LYS A 75 21.49 29.35 -1.57
CA LYS A 75 22.41 29.50 -0.44
C LYS A 75 23.01 28.15 -0.08
N LYS A 76 24.29 28.15 0.26
CA LYS A 76 24.96 26.96 0.80
C LYS A 76 24.30 26.58 2.14
N PRO A 77 23.79 25.36 2.29
CA PRO A 77 23.23 24.91 3.56
C PRO A 77 24.35 24.70 4.59
N ASP A 78 24.09 25.08 5.83
CA ASP A 78 24.94 24.69 6.97
C ASP A 78 24.70 23.21 7.36
N THR A 79 25.48 22.70 8.31
CA THR A 79 25.40 21.31 8.76
C THR A 79 24.02 20.92 9.29
N PHE A 80 23.36 21.83 10.03
CA PHE A 80 22.04 21.58 10.59
C PHE A 80 20.97 21.49 9.49
N ASN A 81 21.01 22.42 8.53
CA ASN A 81 20.14 22.44 7.37
C ASN A 81 20.35 21.21 6.48
N LEU A 82 21.59 20.71 6.36
CA LEU A 82 21.89 19.46 5.65
C LEU A 82 21.26 18.24 6.30
N GLN A 83 21.36 18.13 7.63
CA GLN A 83 20.74 17.03 8.37
C GLN A 83 19.21 17.10 8.30
N SER A 84 18.64 18.30 8.45
CA SER A 84 17.19 18.52 8.27
C SER A 84 16.73 18.19 6.86
N LEU A 85 17.51 18.54 5.84
CA LEU A 85 17.24 18.20 4.45
C LEU A 85 17.22 16.68 4.25
N ALA A 86 18.24 15.98 4.74
CA ALA A 86 18.29 14.51 4.67
C ALA A 86 17.08 13.87 5.37
N ALA A 87 16.74 14.34 6.57
CA ALA A 87 15.57 13.86 7.31
C ALA A 87 14.26 14.10 6.55
N ASN A 88 14.07 15.30 5.98
CA ASN A 88 12.89 15.62 5.19
C ASN A 88 12.79 14.73 3.94
N ILE A 89 13.88 14.54 3.21
CA ILE A 89 13.91 13.64 2.04
C ILE A 89 13.48 12.23 2.44
N VAL A 90 13.98 11.72 3.56
CA VAL A 90 13.61 10.39 4.07
C VAL A 90 12.13 10.34 4.46
N SER A 91 11.62 11.35 5.16
CA SER A 91 10.20 11.41 5.55
C SER A 91 9.27 11.46 4.34
N PHE A 92 9.59 12.26 3.31
CA PHE A 92 8.81 12.30 2.08
C PHE A 92 8.83 10.95 1.36
N ARG A 93 9.97 10.28 1.29
CA ARG A 93 10.05 8.95 0.67
C ARG A 93 9.26 7.88 1.44
N ARG A 94 9.21 7.97 2.76
CA ARG A 94 8.36 7.08 3.56
C ARG A 94 6.88 7.32 3.27
N ALA A 95 6.47 8.58 3.14
CA ALA A 95 5.10 8.92 2.77
C ALA A 95 4.74 8.35 1.39
N ASP A 96 5.61 8.52 0.39
CA ASP A 96 5.39 7.93 -0.96
C ASP A 96 5.21 6.40 -0.90
N ILE A 97 6.03 5.69 -0.12
CA ILE A 97 5.94 4.23 0.03
C ILE A 97 4.65 3.82 0.77
N GLN A 98 4.27 4.58 1.81
CA GLN A 98 3.03 4.33 2.55
C GLN A 98 1.80 4.54 1.66
N ASP A 99 1.83 5.52 0.76
CA ASP A 99 0.76 5.75 -0.21
C ASP A 99 0.61 4.56 -1.18
N GLU A 100 1.71 3.98 -1.65
CA GLU A 100 1.70 2.76 -2.48
C GLU A 100 1.07 1.57 -1.73
N GLU A 101 1.49 1.32 -0.48
CA GLU A 101 0.93 0.26 0.36
C GLU A 101 -0.58 0.46 0.63
N ILE A 102 -1.01 1.71 0.88
CA ILE A 102 -2.43 2.05 1.04
C ILE A 102 -3.22 1.75 -0.24
N VAL A 103 -2.66 2.04 -1.42
CA VAL A 103 -3.30 1.75 -2.70
C VAL A 103 -3.43 0.24 -2.91
N GLU A 104 -2.38 -0.54 -2.61
CA GLU A 104 -2.44 -2.00 -2.69
C GLU A 104 -3.48 -2.60 -1.74
N LEU A 105 -3.53 -2.12 -0.49
CA LEU A 105 -4.53 -2.55 0.50
C LEU A 105 -5.95 -2.21 0.06
N LYS A 106 -6.18 -1.02 -0.52
CA LYS A 106 -7.50 -0.63 -1.06
C LYS A 106 -7.93 -1.54 -2.20
N ASN A 107 -7.01 -1.86 -3.12
CA ASN A 107 -7.29 -2.78 -4.22
C ASN A 107 -7.58 -4.20 -3.71
N GLY A 108 -6.81 -4.68 -2.72
CA GLY A 108 -7.04 -5.95 -2.05
C GLY A 108 -8.41 -6.02 -1.38
N PHE A 109 -8.81 -4.96 -0.67
CA PHE A 109 -10.13 -4.86 -0.05
C PHE A 109 -11.26 -4.84 -1.09
N ALA A 110 -11.12 -4.10 -2.18
CA ALA A 110 -12.12 -4.07 -3.26
C ALA A 110 -12.34 -5.46 -3.88
N ASN A 111 -11.26 -6.20 -4.13
CA ASN A 111 -11.32 -7.58 -4.64
C ASN A 111 -12.00 -8.51 -3.63
N LEU A 112 -11.66 -8.41 -2.35
CA LEU A 112 -12.28 -9.22 -1.30
C LEU A 112 -13.78 -8.94 -1.18
N ALA A 113 -14.19 -7.66 -1.25
CA ALA A 113 -15.58 -7.26 -1.23
C ALA A 113 -16.36 -7.80 -2.44
N GLN A 114 -15.76 -7.79 -3.63
CA GLN A 114 -16.37 -8.37 -4.83
C GLN A 114 -16.55 -9.89 -4.72
N ASN A 115 -15.53 -10.60 -4.19
CA ASN A 115 -15.61 -12.04 -3.95
C ASN A 115 -16.69 -12.38 -2.92
N PHE A 116 -16.78 -11.59 -1.84
CA PHE A 116 -17.81 -11.77 -0.82
C PHE A 116 -19.22 -11.58 -1.38
N ASN A 117 -19.44 -10.57 -2.23
CA ASN A 117 -20.72 -10.34 -2.88
C ASN A 117 -21.10 -11.53 -3.79
N THR A 118 -20.16 -12.01 -4.61
CA THR A 118 -20.38 -13.18 -5.48
C THR A 118 -20.74 -14.42 -4.67
N LEU A 119 -20.02 -14.67 -3.58
CA LEU A 119 -20.30 -15.77 -2.67
C LEU A 119 -21.68 -15.63 -2.04
N SER A 120 -22.06 -14.42 -1.61
CA SER A 120 -23.36 -14.14 -1.00
C SER A 120 -24.51 -14.45 -1.96
N TYR A 121 -24.40 -14.05 -3.23
CA TYR A 121 -25.39 -14.41 -4.26
C TYR A 121 -25.46 -15.93 -4.48
N SER A 122 -24.31 -16.60 -4.52
CA SER A 122 -24.24 -18.04 -4.72
C SER A 122 -24.90 -18.81 -3.56
N VAL A 123 -24.65 -18.38 -2.32
CA VAL A 123 -25.28 -18.95 -1.12
C VAL A 123 -26.79 -18.73 -1.16
N PHE A 124 -27.24 -17.53 -1.53
CA PHE A 124 -28.67 -17.24 -1.65
C PHE A 124 -29.37 -18.16 -2.67
N GLU A 125 -28.79 -18.35 -3.86
CA GLU A 125 -29.33 -19.25 -4.88
C GLU A 125 -29.36 -20.71 -4.42
N ILE A 126 -28.32 -21.17 -3.71
CA ILE A 126 -28.30 -22.52 -3.12
C ILE A 126 -29.43 -22.68 -2.11
N MET A 127 -29.62 -21.71 -1.20
CA MET A 127 -30.69 -21.75 -0.20
C MET A 127 -32.07 -21.77 -0.85
N LYS A 128 -32.28 -20.94 -1.89
CA LYS A 128 -33.52 -20.91 -2.66
C LYS A 128 -33.81 -22.26 -3.33
N ARG A 129 -32.78 -22.87 -3.95
CA ARG A 129 -32.92 -24.18 -4.60
C ARG A 129 -33.19 -25.30 -3.58
N LEU A 130 -32.52 -25.26 -2.42
CA LEU A 130 -32.74 -26.22 -1.35
C LEU A 130 -34.18 -26.15 -0.84
N SER A 131 -34.69 -24.96 -0.56
CA SER A 131 -36.07 -24.76 -0.13
C SER A 131 -37.09 -25.30 -1.14
N ALA A 132 -36.89 -25.06 -2.45
CA ALA A 132 -37.76 -25.60 -3.48
C ALA A 132 -37.72 -27.14 -3.54
N LEU A 133 -36.54 -27.76 -3.37
CA LEU A 133 -36.39 -29.22 -3.33
C LEU A 133 -37.01 -29.82 -2.06
N GLU A 134 -36.97 -29.12 -0.93
CA GLU A 134 -37.65 -29.54 0.30
C GLU A 134 -39.17 -29.52 0.11
N GLU A 135 -39.74 -28.47 -0.48
CA GLU A 135 -41.16 -28.40 -0.82
C GLU A 135 -41.61 -29.51 -1.79
N GLU A 136 -40.83 -29.76 -2.85
CA GLU A 136 -41.10 -30.84 -3.81
C GLU A 136 -41.06 -32.22 -3.14
N ASN A 137 -40.08 -32.47 -2.26
CA ASN A 137 -39.99 -33.72 -1.50
C ASN A 137 -41.18 -33.91 -0.56
N VAL A 138 -41.66 -32.85 0.09
CA VAL A 138 -42.85 -32.91 0.94
C VAL A 138 -44.09 -33.27 0.10
N ALA A 139 -44.26 -32.64 -1.07
CA ALA A 139 -45.37 -32.91 -1.97
C ALA A 139 -45.35 -34.36 -2.50
N LEU A 140 -44.21 -34.84 -2.98
CA LEU A 140 -44.03 -36.21 -3.46
C LEU A 140 -44.31 -37.25 -2.36
N ARG A 141 -43.85 -37.00 -1.13
CA ARG A 141 -44.15 -37.87 0.01
C ARG A 141 -45.65 -37.92 0.30
N ALA A 142 -46.35 -36.79 0.29
CA ALA A 142 -47.80 -36.75 0.48
C ALA A 142 -48.54 -37.54 -0.61
N GLU A 143 -48.11 -37.42 -1.87
CA GLU A 143 -48.69 -38.18 -2.99
C GLU A 143 -48.45 -39.69 -2.87
N LEU A 144 -47.22 -40.11 -2.54
CA LEU A 144 -46.88 -41.52 -2.34
C LEU A 144 -47.62 -42.14 -1.14
N GLN A 145 -47.86 -41.36 -0.08
CA GLN A 145 -48.72 -41.75 1.04
C GLN A 145 -50.18 -41.92 0.60
N ALA A 146 -50.73 -40.96 -0.16
CA ALA A 146 -52.08 -41.06 -0.70
C ALA A 146 -52.28 -42.28 -1.61
N LYS A 147 -51.23 -42.69 -2.33
CA LYS A 147 -51.18 -43.91 -3.15
C LYS A 147 -50.95 -45.19 -2.35
N GLY A 148 -50.75 -45.11 -1.03
CA GLY A 148 -50.52 -46.25 -0.14
C GLY A 148 -49.15 -46.93 -0.32
N ILE A 149 -48.19 -46.26 -0.97
CA ILE A 149 -46.87 -46.82 -1.30
C ILE A 149 -45.91 -46.76 -0.09
N ILE A 150 -46.09 -45.78 0.79
CA ILE A 150 -45.28 -45.56 2.01
C ILE A 150 -46.19 -45.39 3.24
N SER A 151 -45.78 -45.91 4.40
CA SER A 151 -46.59 -45.93 5.64
C SER A 151 -46.39 -44.70 6.53
N ASN A 152 -47.38 -44.40 7.38
CA ASN A 152 -47.48 -43.22 8.28
C ASN A 152 -46.38 -43.04 9.33
N LYS A 153 -45.27 -43.79 9.30
CA LYS A 153 -44.18 -43.56 10.25
C LYS A 153 -43.41 -42.30 9.88
N SER A 154 -43.76 -41.22 10.57
CA SER A 154 -42.92 -40.04 10.82
C SER A 154 -41.46 -40.46 10.98
N THR A 155 -40.65 -40.06 10.02
CA THR A 155 -39.26 -39.71 10.27
C THR A 155 -39.17 -38.21 10.02
N GLU A 156 -39.57 -37.45 11.04
CA GLU A 156 -39.09 -36.08 11.27
C GLU A 156 -37.55 -36.11 11.29
N GLY A 157 -36.96 -36.08 10.10
CA GLY A 157 -35.53 -35.90 9.90
C GLY A 157 -35.25 -34.40 9.88
N ALA A 158 -34.72 -33.92 11.00
CA ALA A 158 -33.89 -32.72 11.13
C ALA A 158 -34.32 -31.50 10.31
N ILE A 159 -35.22 -30.70 10.87
CA ILE A 159 -35.25 -29.27 10.58
C ILE A 159 -33.87 -28.75 10.98
N CYS A 160 -33.03 -28.43 9.98
CA CYS A 160 -31.80 -27.70 10.21
C CYS A 160 -32.20 -26.26 10.54
N THR A 161 -32.50 -25.99 11.81
CA THR A 161 -32.70 -24.62 12.28
C THR A 161 -31.39 -23.86 12.05
N PRO A 162 -31.42 -22.65 11.45
CA PRO A 162 -30.23 -21.84 11.32
C PRO A 162 -29.81 -21.42 12.73
N GLU A 163 -28.81 -22.09 13.30
CA GLU A 163 -28.17 -21.62 14.52
C GLU A 163 -27.60 -20.23 14.24
N LYS A 164 -28.03 -19.28 15.09
CA LYS A 164 -27.47 -17.95 15.29
C LYS A 164 -26.02 -17.88 14.82
N ILE A 165 -25.77 -17.14 13.74
CA ILE A 165 -24.44 -16.61 13.46
C ILE A 165 -24.15 -15.59 14.57
N ILE A 166 -23.49 -16.04 15.65
CA ILE A 166 -22.88 -15.16 16.63
C ILE A 166 -21.60 -14.64 15.98
N PHE A 167 -21.67 -13.42 15.45
CA PHE A 167 -20.49 -12.66 15.11
C PHE A 167 -19.71 -12.35 16.40
N GLY A 168 -18.55 -12.98 16.53
CA GLY A 168 -17.33 -12.45 17.16
C GLY A 168 -17.39 -12.04 18.63
N GLU A 169 -16.75 -12.83 19.48
CA GLU A 169 -15.85 -12.29 20.51
C GLU A 169 -14.56 -13.11 20.54
N THR A 170 -13.47 -12.49 20.10
CA THR A 170 -12.11 -12.94 20.35
C THR A 170 -11.82 -12.84 21.84
N SER A 171 -11.48 -13.96 22.48
CA SER A 171 -10.81 -13.95 23.79
C SER A 171 -9.61 -14.87 23.75
N ASN A 172 -8.43 -14.25 23.74
CA ASN A 172 -7.16 -14.85 24.14
C ASN A 172 -7.31 -15.60 25.47
N THR A 173 -6.81 -16.82 25.54
CA THR A 173 -6.10 -17.29 26.73
C THR A 173 -5.00 -18.26 26.33
N ALA A 174 -3.83 -18.00 26.92
CA ALA A 174 -2.59 -18.73 26.81
C ALA A 174 -2.69 -20.17 27.34
N HIS A 175 -1.88 -21.07 26.77
CA HIS A 175 -0.96 -21.92 27.51
C HIS A 175 0.18 -22.39 26.60
#